data_AF-A0A833U9M2-F1
#
_entry.id   AF-A0A833U9M2-F1
#
_cell.length_a   1.000
_cell.length_b   1.000
_cell.length_c   1.000
_cell.angle_alpha   90.00
_cell.angle_beta   90.00
_cell.angle_gamma   90.00
#
_symmetry.space_group_name_H-M   'P 1'
#
loop_
_entity.id
_entity.type
_entity.pdbx_description
1 polymer ?
#
loop_
_entity_poly.entity_id
_entity_poly.type
_entity_poly.pdbx_seq_one_letter_code
_entity_poly.pdbx_strand_id
1 'polypeptide(L)'
;MNFFEMIYHSGPDEFECDFYKKNSNKSRRHFINKRLKDAKQELANCKHEEETNEFLLHIYQEQIDALNQMKDEFIRNGKARFNCYVSLCVAERTLKDV
;
A
#
# COMPACT_ATOMS: atom_id res chain seq x y z
N MET A 1 -20.19 4.85 -14.52
CA MET A 1 -18.76 5.10 -14.87
C MET A 1 -17.88 4.07 -14.14
N ASN A 2 -16.87 3.49 -14.80
CA ASN A 2 -15.92 2.59 -14.14
C ASN A 2 -14.74 3.36 -13.55
N PHE A 3 -14.27 2.93 -12.38
CA PHE A 3 -13.07 3.41 -11.72
C PHE A 3 -12.34 2.23 -11.07
N PHE A 4 -11.10 2.44 -10.69
CA PHE A 4 -10.22 1.41 -10.17
C PHE A 4 -9.81 1.75 -8.76
N GLU A 5 -10.16 0.87 -7.84
CA GLU A 5 -9.73 0.91 -6.45
C GLU A 5 -8.40 0.16 -6.36
N MET A 6 -7.35 0.86 -5.97
CA MET A 6 -6.07 0.23 -5.64
C MET A 6 -6.04 0.02 -4.14
N ILE A 7 -5.78 -1.21 -3.70
CA ILE A 7 -5.89 -1.63 -2.31
C ILE A 7 -4.54 -2.15 -1.86
N TYR A 8 -4.11 -1.69 -0.68
CA TYR A 8 -2.99 -2.25 0.07
C TYR A 8 -3.55 -2.90 1.33
N HIS A 9 -3.35 -4.20 1.49
CA HIS A 9 -3.61 -4.90 2.73
C HIS A 9 -2.30 -4.95 3.52
N SER A 10 -2.29 -4.41 4.74
CA SER A 10 -1.14 -4.43 5.66
C SER A 10 -1.28 -5.45 6.78
N GLY A 11 -2.45 -6.09 6.90
CA GLY A 11 -2.75 -7.06 7.95
C GLY A 11 -4.09 -7.77 7.71
N PRO A 12 -4.55 -8.59 8.67
CA PRO A 12 -5.79 -9.36 8.53
C PRO A 12 -7.03 -8.51 8.26
N ASP A 13 -7.16 -7.38 8.97
CA ASP A 13 -8.30 -6.46 8.89
C ASP A 13 -7.88 -5.03 8.50
N GLU A 14 -6.60 -4.83 8.21
CA GLU A 14 -6.04 -3.52 7.90
C GLU A 14 -5.83 -3.37 6.39
N PHE A 15 -6.42 -2.32 5.83
CA PHE A 15 -6.20 -1.95 4.45
C PHE A 15 -6.35 -0.45 4.23
N GLU A 16 -5.65 0.03 3.21
CA GLU A 16 -5.88 1.37 2.66
C GLU A 16 -6.15 1.28 1.17
N CYS A 17 -6.98 2.21 0.68
CA CYS A 17 -7.30 2.30 -0.72
C CYS A 17 -7.17 3.73 -1.26
N ASP A 18 -6.95 3.83 -2.57
CA ASP A 18 -7.12 5.06 -3.34
C ASP A 18 -7.84 4.72 -4.65
N PHE A 19 -8.65 5.66 -5.15
CA PHE A 19 -9.44 5.49 -6.37
C PHE A 19 -8.81 6.22 -7.56
N TYR A 20 -8.78 5.53 -8.71
CA TYR A 20 -8.18 6.03 -9.94
C TYR A 20 -9.14 5.89 -11.11
N LYS A 21 -9.14 6.87 -12.02
CA LYS A 21 -9.90 6.79 -13.28
C LYS A 21 -9.38 5.73 -14.25
N LYS A 22 -8.11 5.32 -14.12
CA LYS A 22 -7.45 4.35 -15.02
C LYS A 22 -6.56 3.40 -14.24
N ASN A 23 -6.60 2.12 -14.60
CA ASN A 23 -5.64 1.12 -14.16
C ASN A 23 -4.43 1.10 -15.12
N SER A 24 -3.35 1.79 -14.76
CA SER A 24 -2.15 1.94 -15.60
C SER A 24 -0.89 1.82 -14.74
N ASN A 25 0.26 1.55 -15.37
CA ASN A 25 1.55 1.53 -14.67
C ASN A 25 1.81 2.85 -13.92
N LYS A 26 1.37 3.99 -14.46
CA LYS A 26 1.52 5.31 -13.83
C LYS A 26 0.68 5.42 -12.56
N SER A 27 -0.59 5.04 -12.61
CA SER A 27 -1.46 5.09 -11.42
C SER A 27 -1.01 4.09 -10.34
N ARG A 28 -0.61 2.88 -10.73
CA ARG A 28 -0.07 1.89 -9.78
C ARG A 28 1.22 2.35 -9.12
N ARG A 29 2.13 2.94 -9.90
CA ARG A 29 3.37 3.54 -9.39
C ARG A 29 3.09 4.69 -8.43
N HIS A 30 2.12 5.55 -8.76
CA HIS A 30 1.69 6.62 -7.86
C HIS A 30 1.18 6.06 -6.53
N PHE A 31 0.26 5.08 -6.57
CA PHE A 31 -0.30 4.45 -5.38
C PHE A 31 0.78 3.88 -4.47
N ILE A 32 1.65 3.01 -4.99
CA ILE A 32 2.65 2.35 -4.14
C ILE A 32 3.72 3.31 -3.64
N ASN A 33 4.12 4.32 -4.43
CA ASN A 33 5.07 5.32 -3.98
C ASN A 33 4.49 6.18 -2.84
N LYS A 34 3.17 6.43 -2.86
CA LYS A 34 2.47 7.10 -1.74
C LYS A 34 2.54 6.23 -0.48
N ARG A 35 2.17 4.93 -0.55
CA ARG A 35 2.28 4.01 0.59
C ARG A 35 3.70 3.90 1.14
N LEU A 36 4.70 3.81 0.27
CA LEU A 36 6.11 3.82 0.67
C LEU A 36 6.54 5.13 1.35
N LYS A 37 5.99 6.27 0.91
CA LYS A 37 6.28 7.56 1.54
C LYS A 37 5.65 7.63 2.93
N ASP A 38 4.39 7.21 3.05
CA ASP A 38 3.63 7.24 4.28
C ASP A 38 4.31 6.32 5.34
N ALA A 39 4.64 5.08 4.99
CA ALA A 39 5.34 4.15 5.89
C ALA A 39 6.73 4.66 6.33
N LYS A 40 7.47 5.33 5.44
CA LYS A 40 8.75 5.96 5.80
C LYS A 40 8.57 7.13 6.76
N GLN A 41 7.49 7.89 6.62
CA GLN A 41 7.18 8.99 7.52
C GLN A 41 6.79 8.46 8.91
N GLU A 42 5.99 7.40 8.98
CA GLU A 42 5.63 6.73 10.24
C GLU A 42 6.87 6.19 10.97
N LEU A 43 7.77 5.50 10.25
CA LEU A 43 9.05 5.07 10.81
C LEU A 43 9.88 6.25 11.34
N ALA A 44 9.94 7.35 10.59
CA ALA A 44 10.68 8.53 11.01
C ALA A 44 10.07 9.16 12.28
N ASN A 45 8.74 9.27 12.34
CA ASN A 45 8.03 9.82 13.50
C ASN A 45 8.29 8.97 14.74
N CYS A 46 8.18 7.63 14.63
CA CYS A 46 8.41 6.71 15.73
C CYS A 46 9.86 6.80 16.28
N LYS A 47 10.85 7.07 15.43
CA LYS A 47 12.25 7.30 15.86
C LYS A 47 12.47 8.60 16.64
N HIS A 48 11.55 9.56 16.52
CA HIS A 48 11.64 10.87 17.16
C HIS A 48 10.81 10.98 18.44
N GLU A 49 10.10 9.91 18.84
CA GLU A 49 9.35 9.86 20.09
C GLU A 49 10.28 9.65 21.29
N GLU A 50 9.98 10.31 22.43
CA GLU A 50 10.80 10.29 23.65
C GLU A 50 11.03 8.88 24.20
N GLU A 51 10.07 7.97 23.99
CA GLU A 51 10.19 6.54 24.26
C GLU A 51 10.09 5.77 22.95
N THR A 52 11.25 5.54 22.31
CA THR A 52 11.33 4.75 21.09
C THR A 52 10.90 3.30 21.37
N ASN A 53 9.80 2.88 20.77
CA ASN A 53 9.33 1.50 20.84
C ASN A 53 10.00 0.65 19.74
N GLU A 54 11.02 -0.14 20.10
CA GLU A 54 11.78 -0.98 19.16
C GLU A 54 10.90 -1.96 18.36
N PHE A 55 9.82 -2.46 18.97
CA PHE A 55 8.89 -3.36 18.30
C PHE A 55 8.13 -2.63 17.19
N LEU A 56 7.66 -1.40 17.42
CA LEU A 56 7.01 -0.59 16.40
C LEU A 56 7.98 -0.23 15.26
N LEU A 57 9.24 0.10 15.58
CA LEU A 57 10.26 0.34 14.57
C LEU A 57 10.46 -0.88 13.65
N HIS A 58 10.47 -2.09 14.23
CA HIS A 58 10.61 -3.31 13.45
C HIS A 58 9.41 -3.52 12.51
N ILE A 59 8.19 -3.31 13.00
CA ILE A 59 6.96 -3.41 12.19
C ILE A 59 7.00 -2.43 11.01
N TYR A 60 7.29 -1.15 11.26
CA TYR A 60 7.33 -0.17 10.18
C TYR A 60 8.43 -0.48 9.15
N GLN A 61 9.57 -1.01 9.59
CA GLN A 61 10.62 -1.45 8.68
C GLN A 61 10.17 -2.64 7.82
N GLU A 62 9.51 -3.64 8.41
CA GLU A 62 8.98 -4.79 7.67
C GLU A 62 7.93 -4.36 6.63
N GLN A 63 7.06 -3.40 6.96
CA GLN A 63 6.10 -2.84 6.01
C GLN A 63 6.79 -2.18 4.81
N ILE A 64 7.85 -1.39 5.06
CA ILE A 64 8.65 -0.78 3.98
C ILE A 64 9.28 -1.86 3.09
N ASP A 65 9.82 -2.91 3.70
CA ASP A 65 10.47 -4.00 2.98
C ASP A 65 9.46 -4.79 2.12
N ALA A 66 8.29 -5.11 2.68
CA ALA A 66 7.20 -5.76 1.94
C ALA A 66 6.73 -4.92 0.75
N LEU A 67 6.52 -3.61 0.94
CA LEU A 67 6.15 -2.70 -0.14
C LEU A 67 7.22 -2.63 -1.24
N ASN A 68 8.50 -2.61 -0.88
CA ASN A 68 9.59 -2.62 -1.86
C ASN A 68 9.63 -3.93 -2.66
N GLN A 69 9.46 -5.08 -2.01
CA GLN A 69 9.44 -6.39 -2.68
C GLN A 69 8.27 -6.54 -3.64
N MET A 70 7.09 -6.04 -3.27
CA MET A 70 5.88 -6.12 -4.10
C MET A 70 5.83 -5.10 -5.24
N LYS A 71 6.70 -4.09 -5.23
CA LYS A 71 6.56 -2.88 -6.07
C LYS A 71 6.51 -3.15 -7.56
N ASP A 72 7.53 -3.82 -8.08
CA ASP A 72 7.65 -3.98 -9.52
C ASP A 72 6.61 -4.95 -10.06
N GLU A 73 6.26 -5.98 -9.28
CA GLU A 73 5.19 -6.91 -9.62
C GLU A 73 3.84 -6.18 -9.65
N PHE A 74 3.51 -5.40 -8.62
CA PHE A 74 2.25 -4.65 -8.56
C PHE A 74 2.14 -3.67 -9.73
N ILE A 75 3.21 -2.92 -10.03
CA ILE A 75 3.21 -1.97 -11.15
C ILE A 75 2.92 -2.68 -12.47
N ARG A 76 3.53 -3.85 -12.70
CA ARG A 76 3.38 -4.62 -13.95
C ARG A 76 2.01 -5.31 -14.04
N ASN A 77 1.59 -5.97 -12.97
CA ASN A 77 0.48 -6.93 -13.00
C ASN A 77 -0.82 -6.39 -12.37
N GLY A 78 -0.77 -5.29 -11.63
CA GLY A 78 -1.90 -4.79 -10.84
C GLY A 78 -2.21 -5.63 -9.60
N LYS A 79 -1.35 -6.60 -9.27
CA LYS A 79 -1.42 -7.39 -8.06
C LYS A 79 -0.01 -7.84 -7.65
N ALA A 80 0.22 -7.97 -6.35
CA ALA A 80 1.42 -8.54 -5.76
C ALA A 80 1.09 -9.02 -4.35
N ARG A 81 1.84 -10.00 -3.85
CA ARG A 81 1.62 -10.57 -2.52
C ARG A 81 2.96 -10.81 -1.85
N PHE A 82 3.07 -10.38 -0.59
CA PHE A 82 4.21 -10.66 0.25
C PHE A 82 3.97 -11.91 1.12
N ASN A 83 2.82 -11.96 1.80
CA ASN A 83 2.38 -13.13 2.58
C ASN A 83 0.84 -13.28 2.55
N CYS A 84 0.24 -14.07 3.43
CA CYS A 84 -1.21 -14.28 3.45
C CYS A 84 -2.04 -13.04 3.82
N TYR A 85 -1.44 -12.03 4.47
CA TYR A 85 -2.12 -10.83 4.95
C TYR A 85 -1.64 -9.55 4.27
N VAL A 86 -0.40 -9.54 3.75
CA VAL A 86 0.21 -8.37 3.13
C VAL A 86 0.19 -8.51 1.61
N SER A 87 -0.59 -7.66 0.95
CA SER A 87 -0.75 -7.72 -0.51
C SER A 87 -1.21 -6.40 -1.12
N LEU A 88 -0.99 -6.25 -2.43
CA LEU A 88 -1.48 -5.16 -3.24
C LEU A 88 -2.38 -5.71 -4.34
N CYS A 89 -3.52 -5.07 -4.60
CA CYS A 89 -4.38 -5.45 -5.72
C CYS A 89 -5.15 -4.26 -6.31
N VAL A 90 -5.75 -4.47 -7.48
CA VAL A 90 -6.66 -3.53 -8.12
C VAL A 90 -8.02 -4.18 -8.28
N ALA A 91 -9.07 -3.52 -7.80
CA ALA A 91 -10.45 -3.87 -8.03
C ALA A 91 -11.09 -2.87 -9.00
N GLU A 92 -11.76 -3.36 -10.04
CA GLU A 92 -12.60 -2.52 -10.89
C GLU A 92 -13.96 -2.33 -10.21
N ARG A 93 -14.42 -1.08 -10.18
CA ARG A 93 -15.67 -0.66 -9.54
C ARG A 93 -16.50 0.12 -10.54
N THR A 94 -17.81 -0.08 -10.47
CA THR A 94 -18.78 0.67 -11.27
C THR A 94 -19.63 1.54 -10.34
N LEU A 95 -19.65 2.84 -10.60
CA LEU A 95 -20.66 3.73 -10.01
C LEU A 95 -22.01 3.35 -10.64
N LYS A 96 -22.93 2.83 -9.83
CA LYS A 96 -24.35 2.80 -10.16
C LYS A 96 -24.93 4.17 -9.78
N ASP A 97 -25.54 4.84 -10.76
CA ASP A 97 -26.40 5.98 -10.47
C ASP A 97 -27.59 5.45 -9.64
N VAL A 98 -27.76 6.02 -8.44
CA VAL A 98 -28.90 5.74 -7.56
C VAL A 98 -30.02 6.72 -7.89
#